data_AF-A0A8S2YA06-F1
#
_entry.id   AF-A0A8S2YA06-F1
#
_cell.length_a   1.000
_cell.length_b   1.000
_cell.length_c   1.000
_cell.angle_alpha   90.00
_cell.angle_beta   90.00
_cell.angle_gamma   90.00
#
_symmetry.space_group_name_H-M   'P 1'
#
loop_
_entity.id
_entity.type
_entity.pdbx_description
1 polymer ?
#
loop_
_entity_poly.entity_id
_entity_poly.type
_entity_poly.pdbx_seq_one_letter_code
_entity_poly.pdbx_strand_id
1 'polypeptide(L)'
;MLDLSNCNLKILPKTLFQNLTTLNYLSLTNNFLNQLPYLPDKLDYLDLSYNQFIYLNEKILKLNNLHTLHLKYNQIRSLEFLKYYYQYDDDEHINNTIDQDNYVSIINSIL
;
A
#
# COMPACT_ATOMS: atom_id res chain seq x y z
N MET A 1 1.49 -16.23 5.68
CA MET A 1 2.66 -15.35 5.87
C MET A 1 3.64 -15.59 4.73
N LEU A 2 4.15 -14.51 4.12
CA LEU A 2 5.22 -14.52 3.12
C LEU A 2 6.20 -13.39 3.45
N ASP A 3 7.48 -13.71 3.52
CA ASP A 3 8.55 -12.73 3.74
C ASP A 3 9.49 -12.74 2.53
N LEU A 4 9.60 -11.59 1.88
CA LEU A 4 10.46 -11.32 0.74
C LEU A 4 11.38 -10.12 1.03
N SER A 5 11.66 -9.87 2.31
CA SER A 5 12.56 -8.82 2.73
C SER A 5 13.99 -9.07 2.27
N ASN A 6 14.76 -8.00 2.03
CA ASN A 6 16.19 -8.07 1.71
C ASN A 6 16.54 -8.88 0.44
N CYS A 7 15.62 -8.94 -0.53
CA CYS A 7 15.79 -9.75 -1.73
C CYS A 7 16.30 -8.96 -2.94
N ASN A 8 16.70 -7.69 -2.75
CA ASN A 8 17.13 -6.77 -3.81
C ASN A 8 16.10 -6.62 -4.94
N LEU A 9 14.81 -6.77 -4.61
CA LEU A 9 13.71 -6.75 -5.57
C LEU A 9 13.51 -5.34 -6.10
N LYS A 10 13.49 -5.20 -7.43
CA LYS A 10 13.23 -3.92 -8.12
C LYS A 10 11.85 -3.89 -8.77
N ILE A 11 11.38 -5.05 -9.24
CA ILE A 11 10.12 -5.23 -9.95
C ILE A 11 9.52 -6.56 -9.51
N LEU A 12 8.21 -6.58 -9.34
CA LEU A 12 7.44 -7.81 -9.11
C LEU A 12 6.48 -8.02 -10.28
N PRO A 13 6.33 -9.26 -10.79
CA PRO A 13 5.31 -9.58 -11.78
C PRO A 13 3.91 -9.19 -11.25
N LYS A 14 3.09 -8.56 -12.11
CA LYS A 14 1.76 -8.03 -11.70
C LYS A 14 0.87 -9.06 -11.01
N THR A 15 1.01 -10.35 -11.34
CA THR A 15 0.17 -11.44 -10.85
C THR A 15 0.85 -12.32 -9.81
N LEU A 16 2.04 -11.92 -9.30
CA LEU A 16 2.87 -12.75 -8.42
C LEU A 16 2.10 -13.31 -7.20
N PHE A 17 1.19 -12.51 -6.63
CA PHE A 17 0.43 -12.89 -5.44
C PHE A 17 -1.03 -13.26 -5.72
N GLN A 18 -1.48 -13.25 -6.98
CA GLN A 18 -2.90 -13.35 -7.34
C GLN A 18 -3.58 -14.63 -6.79
N ASN A 19 -2.82 -15.72 -6.68
CA ASN A 19 -3.35 -17.01 -6.21
C ASN A 19 -3.08 -17.27 -4.72
N LEU A 20 -2.47 -16.32 -4.00
CA LEU A 20 -2.20 -16.44 -2.58
C LEU A 20 -3.41 -15.99 -1.75
N THR A 21 -4.55 -16.67 -1.95
CA THR A 21 -5.87 -16.27 -1.44
C THR A 21 -6.01 -16.31 0.09
N THR A 22 -5.05 -16.92 0.79
CA THR A 22 -4.99 -17.00 2.26
C THR A 22 -3.87 -16.13 2.85
N LEU A 23 -3.14 -15.38 2.01
CA LEU A 23 -2.05 -14.55 2.48
C LEU A 23 -2.58 -13.35 3.25
N ASN A 24 -2.26 -13.32 4.54
CA ASN A 24 -2.63 -12.25 5.47
C ASN A 24 -1.45 -11.38 5.89
N TYR A 25 -0.22 -11.89 5.82
CA TYR A 25 1.00 -11.17 6.17
C TYR A 25 1.97 -11.19 5.00
N LEU A 26 2.39 -10.02 4.54
CA LEU A 26 3.41 -9.84 3.51
C LEU A 26 4.47 -8.82 3.97
N SER A 27 5.72 -9.26 4.02
CA SER A 27 6.88 -8.37 4.19
C SER A 27 7.63 -8.21 2.87
N LEU A 28 7.79 -6.97 2.43
CA LEU A 28 8.61 -6.55 1.29
C LEU A 28 9.70 -5.55 1.71
N THR A 29 10.00 -5.49 3.00
CA THR A 29 10.93 -4.54 3.61
C THR A 29 12.33 -4.64 3.04
N ASN A 30 13.04 -3.51 2.96
CA ASN A 30 14.43 -3.44 2.49
C ASN A 30 14.61 -4.03 1.08
N ASN A 31 13.89 -3.46 0.13
CA ASN A 31 14.03 -3.74 -1.28
C ASN A 31 14.14 -2.41 -2.06
N PHE A 32 14.08 -2.47 -3.38
CA PHE A 32 14.16 -1.29 -4.25
C PHE A 32 12.86 -1.10 -5.03
N LEU A 33 11.73 -1.46 -4.43
CA LEU A 33 10.42 -1.38 -5.07
C LEU A 33 9.92 0.06 -5.09
N ASN A 34 9.30 0.45 -6.20
CA ASN A 34 8.60 1.72 -6.35
C ASN A 34 7.15 1.53 -6.84
N GLN A 35 6.74 0.28 -7.08
CA GLN A 35 5.40 -0.12 -7.49
C GLN A 35 5.09 -1.50 -6.92
N LEU A 36 3.80 -1.79 -6.73
CA LEU A 36 3.32 -3.09 -6.26
C LEU A 36 2.53 -3.82 -7.35
N PRO A 37 2.58 -5.16 -7.35
CA PRO A 37 1.67 -5.99 -8.14
C PRO A 37 0.25 -5.96 -7.55
N TYR A 38 -0.66 -6.77 -8.08
CA TYR A 38 -1.93 -7.02 -7.40
C TYR A 38 -1.66 -7.72 -6.06
N LEU A 39 -2.20 -7.14 -4.99
CA LEU A 39 -2.09 -7.65 -3.63
C LEU A 39 -3.33 -8.49 -3.29
N PRO A 40 -3.21 -9.55 -2.47
CA PRO A 40 -4.36 -10.34 -2.04
C PRO A 40 -5.31 -9.54 -1.13
N ASP A 41 -6.61 -9.72 -1.33
CA ASP A 41 -7.66 -8.99 -0.60
C ASP A 41 -7.69 -9.29 0.92
N LYS A 42 -7.13 -10.43 1.33
CA LYS A 42 -7.08 -10.86 2.74
C LYS A 42 -5.84 -10.37 3.50
N LEU A 43 -5.02 -9.52 2.90
CA LEU A 43 -3.88 -8.93 3.60
C LEU A 43 -4.35 -8.12 4.79
N ASP A 44 -3.76 -8.42 5.93
CA ASP A 44 -3.95 -7.81 7.24
C ASP A 44 -2.72 -6.97 7.64
N TYR A 45 -1.54 -7.45 7.26
CA TYR A 45 -0.26 -6.82 7.49
C TYR A 45 0.55 -6.71 6.19
N LEU A 46 1.03 -5.49 5.90
CA LEU A 46 1.91 -5.20 4.79
C LEU A 46 3.06 -4.29 5.23
N ASP A 47 4.30 -4.77 5.10
CA ASP A 47 5.49 -3.94 5.34
C ASP A 47 6.21 -3.60 4.03
N LEU A 48 6.22 -2.32 3.69
CA LEU A 48 6.92 -1.77 2.53
C LEU A 48 8.06 -0.84 2.95
N SER A 49 8.48 -0.86 4.20
CA SER A 49 9.52 0.03 4.71
C SER A 49 10.84 -0.17 3.97
N TYR A 50 11.67 0.87 3.91
CA TYR A 50 12.96 0.83 3.22
C TYR A 50 12.82 0.38 1.76
N ASN A 51 11.98 1.09 1.01
CA ASN A 51 11.82 0.94 -0.43
C ASN A 51 11.95 2.32 -1.11
N GLN A 52 11.50 2.43 -2.36
CA GLN A 52 11.60 3.64 -3.18
C GLN A 52 10.24 4.17 -3.62
N PHE A 53 9.18 3.90 -2.85
CA PHE A 53 7.84 4.41 -3.16
C PHE A 53 7.80 5.94 -3.03
N ILE A 54 7.29 6.62 -4.06
CA ILE A 54 7.05 8.07 -4.07
C ILE A 54 5.56 8.36 -3.80
N TYR A 55 4.70 7.45 -4.21
CA TYR A 55 3.27 7.41 -3.95
C TYR A 55 2.84 5.94 -3.80
N LEU A 56 1.70 5.68 -3.16
CA LEU A 56 0.99 4.42 -3.40
C LEU A 56 -0.23 4.74 -4.27
N ASN A 57 -0.61 3.78 -5.11
CA ASN A 57 -1.82 3.91 -5.90
C ASN A 57 -3.07 3.65 -5.04
N GLU A 58 -4.23 4.06 -5.57
CA GLU A 58 -5.55 3.85 -4.97
C GLU A 58 -5.89 2.37 -4.66
N LYS A 59 -5.14 1.41 -5.21
CA LYS A 59 -5.38 -0.02 -4.96
C LYS A 59 -5.08 -0.39 -3.51
N ILE A 60 -4.17 0.32 -2.83
CA ILE A 60 -3.93 0.10 -1.39
C ILE A 60 -5.18 0.41 -0.57
N LEU A 61 -6.00 1.36 -1.03
CA LEU A 61 -7.26 1.76 -0.38
C LEU A 61 -8.37 0.71 -0.54
N LYS A 62 -8.20 -0.24 -1.46
CA LYS A 62 -9.15 -1.35 -1.68
C LYS A 62 -8.87 -2.56 -0.79
N LEU A 63 -7.76 -2.56 -0.04
CA LEU A 63 -7.41 -3.63 0.90
C LEU A 63 -8.19 -3.44 2.21
N ASN A 64 -9.48 -3.78 2.18
CA ASN A 64 -10.41 -3.56 3.29
C ASN A 64 -10.06 -4.31 4.58
N ASN A 65 -9.21 -5.33 4.50
CA ASN A 65 -8.77 -6.12 5.67
C ASN A 65 -7.40 -5.67 6.20
N LEU A 66 -6.75 -4.66 5.60
CA LEU A 66 -5.41 -4.26 5.98
C LEU A 66 -5.46 -3.36 7.22
N HIS A 67 -5.00 -3.88 8.37
CA HIS A 67 -4.96 -3.12 9.61
C HIS A 67 -3.57 -2.49 9.84
N THR A 68 -2.51 -3.13 9.34
CA THR A 68 -1.14 -2.64 9.51
C THR A 68 -0.46 -2.42 8.16
N LEU A 69 -0.03 -1.18 7.93
CA LEU A 69 0.79 -0.79 6.79
C LEU A 69 2.03 -0.06 7.31
N HIS A 70 3.23 -0.50 6.92
CA HIS A 70 4.46 0.24 7.21
C HIS A 70 5.06 0.83 5.93
N LEU A 71 5.34 2.14 5.96
CA LEU A 71 5.87 2.89 4.82
C LEU A 71 7.16 3.64 5.14
N LYS A 72 7.72 3.45 6.33
CA LYS A 72 8.88 4.20 6.81
C LYS A 72 10.06 4.06 5.86
N TYR A 73 10.86 5.12 5.71
CA TYR A 73 12.03 5.14 4.83
C TYR A 73 11.69 4.85 3.36
N ASN A 74 10.54 5.34 2.90
CA ASN A 74 10.24 5.56 1.49
C ASN A 74 10.43 7.04 1.12
N GLN A 75 10.08 7.41 -0.11
CA GLN A 75 10.12 8.78 -0.62
C GLN A 75 8.71 9.38 -0.72
N ILE A 76 7.75 8.83 0.03
CA ILE A 76 6.35 9.25 0.00
C ILE A 76 6.23 10.64 0.60
N ARG A 77 5.76 11.59 -0.22
CA ARG A 77 5.45 12.96 0.23
C ARG A 77 3.95 13.01 0.54
N SER A 78 3.62 13.36 1.78
CA SER A 78 2.26 13.27 2.36
C SER A 78 1.13 13.91 1.52
N LEU A 79 1.45 14.87 0.66
CA LEU A 79 0.48 15.62 -0.15
C LEU A 79 0.18 15.02 -1.54
N GLU A 80 0.96 14.08 -2.06
CA GLU A 80 0.71 13.52 -3.42
C GLU A 80 -0.30 12.36 -3.44
N PHE A 81 -0.56 11.73 -2.28
CA PHE A 81 -1.65 10.77 -2.15
C PHE A 81 -3.05 11.37 -2.38
N LEU A 82 -3.22 12.65 -2.04
CA LEU A 82 -4.51 13.34 -2.09
C LEU A 82 -4.73 14.11 -3.39
N LYS A 83 -3.68 14.45 -4.13
CA LYS A 83 -3.83 15.19 -5.40
C LYS A 83 -4.59 14.40 -6.46
N TYR A 84 -4.48 13.08 -6.46
CA TYR A 84 -5.25 12.24 -7.38
C TYR A 84 -6.73 12.10 -6.97
N TYR A 85 -7.05 12.31 -5.69
CA TYR A 85 -8.41 12.19 -5.15
C TYR A 85 -9.24 13.47 -5.38
N TYR A 86 -8.64 14.65 -5.19
CA TYR A 86 -9.37 15.93 -5.31
C TYR A 86 -9.36 16.55 -6.71
N GLN A 87 -8.68 15.94 -7.68
CA GLN A 87 -8.63 16.45 -9.06
C GLN A 87 -9.73 15.83 -9.97
N TYR A 88 -10.59 14.97 -9.40
CA TYR A 88 -11.72 14.31 -10.07
C TYR A 88 -13.09 14.61 -9.43
N ASP A 89 -13.16 15.50 -8.43
CA ASP A 89 -14.41 15.90 -7.75
C ASP A 89 -15.21 16.92 -8.58
N ASP A 90 -15.59 16.56 -9.80
CA ASP A 90 -16.68 17.23 -10.55
C ASP A 90 -17.94 16.37 -10.67
N ASP A 91 -17.95 15.12 -10.18
CA ASP A 91 -19.15 14.28 -10.19
C ASP A 91 -19.52 13.80 -8.78
N GLU A 92 -20.73 14.20 -8.38
CA GLU A 92 -21.46 13.75 -7.20
C GLU A 92 -21.28 12.25 -6.92
N HIS A 93 -21.12 11.93 -5.62
CA HIS A 93 -21.14 10.59 -5.01
C HIS A 93 -19.81 9.86 -4.83
N ILE A 94 -18.87 10.50 -4.17
CA ILE A 94 -17.90 9.76 -3.35
C ILE A 94 -18.12 10.11 -1.87
N ASN A 95 -19.16 9.49 -1.28
CA ASN A 95 -19.21 9.21 0.15
C ASN A 95 -18.19 8.11 0.50
N ASN A 96 -16.91 8.30 0.16
CA ASN A 96 -15.85 7.45 0.69
C ASN A 96 -15.58 7.94 2.10
N THR A 97 -16.34 7.39 3.03
CA THR A 97 -15.90 7.18 4.40
C THR A 97 -14.64 6.31 4.32
N ILE A 98 -13.49 6.93 4.01
CA ILE A 98 -12.21 6.37 4.38
C ILE A 98 -12.33 6.26 5.89
N ASP A 99 -12.48 5.03 6.38
CA ASP A 99 -12.59 4.78 7.80
C ASP A 99 -11.45 5.55 8.47
N GLN A 100 -11.77 6.42 9.44
CA GLN A 100 -10.78 7.35 9.99
C GLN A 100 -9.55 6.60 10.52
N ASP A 101 -9.75 5.35 10.92
CA ASP A 101 -8.74 4.39 11.34
C ASP A 101 -7.72 4.05 10.23
N ASN A 102 -8.15 3.92 8.97
CA ASN A 102 -7.27 3.62 7.85
C ASN A 102 -6.45 4.86 7.45
N TYR A 103 -7.02 6.05 7.56
CA TYR A 103 -6.31 7.31 7.34
C TYR A 103 -5.25 7.58 8.42
N VAL A 104 -5.60 7.35 9.69
CA VAL A 104 -4.69 7.48 10.83
C VAL A 104 -3.55 6.45 10.76
N SER A 105 -3.85 5.20 10.38
CA SER A 105 -2.83 4.16 10.19
C SER A 105 -1.85 4.53 9.07
N ILE A 106 -2.34 5.05 7.93
CA ILE A 106 -1.49 5.52 6.83
C ILE A 106 -0.62 6.71 7.25
N ILE A 107 -1.17 7.71 7.95
CA ILE A 107 -0.37 8.85 8.44
C ILE A 107 0.70 8.40 9.44
N ASN A 108 0.34 7.54 10.39
CA ASN A 108 1.28 7.02 11.39
C ASN A 108 2.38 6.14 10.76
N SER A 109 2.11 5.51 9.62
CA SER A 109 3.10 4.71 8.90
C SER A 109 4.17 5.53 8.15
N ILE A 110 3.91 6.83 7.96
CA ILE A 110 4.80 7.78 7.26
C ILE A 110 5.71 8.53 8.25
N LEU A 111 5.32 8.65 9.52
CA LEU A 111 6.09 9.26 10.62
C LEU A 111 7.04 8.24 11.29
#